data_AF-A0A7S1A4V8-F1
#
_entry.id   AF-A0A7S1A4V8-F1
#
_cell.length_a   1.000
_cell.length_b   1.000
_cell.length_c   1.000
_cell.angle_alpha   90.00
_cell.angle_beta   90.00
_cell.angle_gamma   90.00
#
_symmetry.space_group_name_H-M   'P 1'
#
loop_
_entity.id
_entity.type
_entity.pdbx_description
1 polymer ?
#
loop_
_entity_poly.entity_id
_entity_poly.type
_entity_poly.pdbx_seq_one_letter_code
_entity_poly.pdbx_strand_id
1 'polypeptide(L)'
;SSRRGFPAQPLEPVLSLRPIDSTAGAIGCRAPTGRPSPRSVEAARKAHSQSWQLEFRDDVLRPPASVVFEGIVTPNPVAVLGECADAHCESCRATHPEVRANFLGLCLRAIRASLDRDQSLTYVSLGSGQLYWDWHFLERLHAEGYSLSSVHLVDSEYKEAEGSVAKALKSFSGWCEECYE
;
A
#
# COMPACT_ATOMS: atom_id res chain seq x y z
N SER A 1 38.74 19.85 -10.72
CA SER A 1 37.30 19.54 -10.74
C SER A 1 36.81 19.47 -9.30
N SER A 2 36.17 20.55 -8.82
CA SER A 2 35.79 20.74 -7.42
C SER A 2 34.42 20.10 -7.16
N ARG A 3 34.37 19.09 -6.28
CA ARG A 3 33.12 18.49 -5.81
C ARG A 3 32.48 19.45 -4.80
N ARG A 4 31.41 20.15 -5.21
CA ARG A 4 30.56 20.90 -4.29
C ARG A 4 29.77 19.88 -3.46
N GLY A 5 29.99 19.87 -2.16
CA GLY A 5 29.14 19.13 -1.22
C GLY A 5 27.75 19.77 -1.18
N PHE A 6 26.73 18.94 -1.33
CA PHE A 6 25.35 19.35 -1.05
C PHE A 6 25.17 19.45 0.48
N PRO A 7 24.54 20.51 1.00
CA PRO A 7 24.22 20.59 2.41
C PRO A 7 23.17 19.52 2.75
N ALA A 8 23.41 18.78 3.84
CA ALA A 8 22.43 17.86 4.40
C ALA A 8 21.20 18.66 4.83
N GLN A 9 20.04 18.34 4.25
CA GLN A 9 18.78 18.91 4.69
C GLN A 9 18.31 18.23 5.98
N PRO A 10 17.52 18.93 6.83
CA PRO A 10 16.93 18.34 8.02
C PRO A 10 16.06 17.13 7.63
N LEU A 11 16.19 16.03 8.37
CA LEU A 11 15.32 14.88 8.21
C LEU A 11 13.89 15.28 8.60
N GLU A 12 12.98 15.19 7.63
CA GLU A 12 11.54 15.41 7.81
C GLU A 12 10.94 14.41 8.84
N PRO A 13 9.82 14.74 9.50
CA PRO A 13 9.22 13.86 10.50
C PRO A 13 8.76 12.53 9.88
N VAL A 14 9.33 11.43 10.37
CA VAL A 14 8.92 10.06 10.03
C VAL A 14 7.66 9.73 10.81
N LEU A 15 6.53 9.57 10.11
CA LEU A 15 5.33 9.00 10.72
C LEU A 15 5.55 7.49 10.93
N SER A 16 5.84 7.12 12.19
CA SER A 16 5.72 5.74 12.65
C SER A 16 4.25 5.51 12.97
N LEU A 17 3.56 4.70 12.15
CA LEU A 17 2.19 4.31 12.45
C LEU A 17 2.19 3.52 13.77
N ARG A 18 1.49 4.05 14.77
CA ARG A 18 1.01 3.33 15.96
C ARG A 18 -0.53 3.39 15.93
N PRO A 19 -1.25 2.46 16.60
CA PRO A 19 -2.71 2.38 16.48
C PRO A 19 -3.37 3.71 16.87
N ILE A 20 -4.22 4.25 16.00
CA ILE A 20 -4.94 5.51 16.22
C ILE A 20 -6.39 5.19 16.63
N ASP A 21 -6.79 5.63 17.82
CA ASP A 21 -8.20 5.63 18.25
C ASP A 21 -9.05 6.55 17.36
N SER A 22 -10.14 6.01 16.80
CA SER A 22 -10.99 6.73 15.83
C SER A 22 -12.45 6.77 16.29
N THR A 23 -12.95 7.97 16.59
CA THR A 23 -14.38 8.31 16.64
C THR A 23 -14.70 9.46 15.66
N ALA A 24 -15.68 9.22 14.78
CA ALA A 24 -16.69 10.15 14.24
C ALA A 24 -17.07 9.75 12.80
N GLY A 25 -18.37 9.76 12.51
CA GLY A 25 -18.97 9.13 11.33
C GLY A 25 -19.63 10.07 10.31
N ALA A 26 -20.11 9.47 9.22
CA ALA A 26 -21.26 9.83 8.40
C ALA A 26 -21.47 8.76 7.31
N ILE A 27 -22.68 8.72 6.74
CA ILE A 27 -23.28 7.60 5.98
C ILE A 27 -23.13 7.80 4.46
N GLY A 28 -22.81 6.71 3.75
CA GLY A 28 -22.84 6.60 2.29
C GLY A 28 -21.71 5.69 1.78
N CYS A 29 -21.98 4.39 1.63
CA CYS A 29 -20.99 3.33 1.36
C CYS A 29 -19.78 3.40 2.32
N ARG A 30 -19.96 2.92 3.55
CA ARG A 30 -18.86 2.84 4.53
C ARG A 30 -17.73 2.00 3.94
N ALA A 31 -16.65 2.65 3.49
CA ALA A 31 -15.34 2.05 3.57
C ALA A 31 -15.19 1.54 5.01
N PRO A 32 -14.77 0.28 5.25
CA PRO A 32 -14.64 -0.24 6.60
C PRO A 32 -13.74 0.72 7.38
N THR A 33 -14.33 1.42 8.33
CA THR A 33 -13.63 2.43 9.14
C THR A 33 -12.77 1.79 10.23
N GLY A 34 -12.28 0.57 10.00
CA GLY A 34 -11.56 -0.24 10.97
C GLY A 34 -10.90 -1.44 10.33
N ARG A 35 -10.11 -2.14 11.15
CA ARG A 35 -9.40 -3.39 10.85
C ARG A 35 -10.29 -4.32 9.98
N PRO A 36 -9.79 -4.77 8.81
CA PRO A 36 -10.56 -5.65 7.95
C PRO A 36 -10.83 -6.97 8.66
N SER A 37 -11.97 -7.61 8.39
CA SER A 37 -12.23 -8.94 8.94
C SER A 37 -11.29 -9.98 8.28
N PRO A 38 -10.92 -11.07 8.98
CA PRO A 38 -10.09 -12.13 8.41
C PRO A 38 -10.62 -12.65 7.07
N ARG A 39 -11.95 -12.81 6.97
CA ARG A 39 -12.62 -13.24 5.74
C ARG A 39 -12.44 -12.24 4.60
N SER A 40 -12.53 -10.94 4.88
CA SER A 40 -12.33 -9.89 3.86
C SER A 40 -10.87 -9.79 3.40
N VAL A 41 -9.91 -10.04 4.29
CA VAL A 41 -8.49 -10.17 3.96
C VAL A 41 -8.26 -11.36 3.03
N GLU A 42 -8.79 -12.53 3.39
CA GLU A 42 -8.67 -13.73 2.56
C GLU A 42 -9.30 -13.55 1.18
N ALA A 43 -10.51 -12.95 1.13
CA ALA A 43 -11.18 -12.63 -0.12
C ALA A 43 -10.33 -11.70 -1.01
N ALA A 44 -9.75 -10.64 -0.43
CA ALA A 44 -8.89 -9.71 -1.14
C ALA A 44 -7.62 -10.38 -1.65
N ARG A 45 -6.93 -11.18 -0.81
CA ARG A 45 -5.74 -11.95 -1.19
C ARG A 45 -6.03 -12.92 -2.32
N LYS A 46 -7.15 -13.65 -2.23
CA LYS A 46 -7.57 -14.60 -3.25
C LYS A 46 -7.82 -13.89 -4.57
N ALA A 47 -8.62 -12.83 -4.57
CA ALA A 47 -8.92 -12.06 -5.77
C ALA A 47 -7.65 -11.42 -6.38
N HIS A 48 -6.77 -10.88 -5.54
CA HIS A 48 -5.49 -10.32 -5.97
C HIS A 48 -4.59 -11.38 -6.62
N SER A 49 -4.50 -12.59 -6.05
CA SER A 49 -3.73 -13.70 -6.63
C SER A 49 -4.26 -14.14 -8.01
N GLN A 50 -5.55 -13.87 -8.27
CA GLN A 50 -6.21 -14.13 -9.55
C GLN A 50 -6.08 -12.95 -10.53
N SER A 51 -5.18 -12.00 -10.25
CA SER A 51 -4.89 -10.84 -11.09
C SER A 51 -6.12 -9.95 -11.32
N TRP A 52 -6.71 -9.48 -10.22
CA TRP A 52 -7.77 -8.47 -10.31
C TRP A 52 -7.34 -7.27 -11.16
N GLN A 53 -8.30 -6.62 -11.80
CA GLN A 53 -8.03 -5.45 -12.63
C GLN A 53 -8.24 -4.18 -11.80
N LEU A 54 -7.33 -3.22 -11.95
CA LEU A 54 -7.51 -1.91 -11.35
C LEU A 54 -8.54 -1.10 -12.14
N GLU A 55 -9.31 -0.29 -11.42
CA GLU A 55 -10.35 0.58 -11.94
C GLU A 55 -9.90 2.04 -11.84
N PHE A 56 -10.12 2.82 -12.90
CA PHE A 56 -9.91 4.26 -12.86
C PHE A 56 -11.06 4.91 -12.07
N ARG A 57 -10.77 5.50 -10.91
CA ARG A 57 -11.74 6.17 -10.03
C ARG A 57 -11.09 7.34 -9.30
N ASP A 58 -11.72 8.51 -9.35
CA ASP A 58 -11.22 9.74 -8.72
C ASP A 58 -9.78 10.08 -9.17
N ASP A 59 -9.54 10.00 -10.48
CA ASP A 59 -8.25 10.27 -11.13
C ASP A 59 -7.07 9.41 -10.67
N VAL A 60 -7.36 8.25 -10.07
CA VAL A 60 -6.36 7.25 -9.68
C VAL A 60 -6.79 5.83 -10.05
N LEU A 61 -5.82 4.92 -10.18
CA LEU A 61 -6.08 3.51 -10.38
C LEU A 61 -6.26 2.83 -9.03
N ARG A 62 -7.40 2.17 -8.82
CA ARG A 62 -7.78 1.56 -7.53
C ARG A 62 -8.15 0.10 -7.67
N PRO A 63 -8.01 -0.71 -6.61
CA PRO A 63 -8.60 -2.05 -6.58
C PRO A 63 -10.12 -2.02 -6.75
N PRO A 64 -10.74 -3.12 -7.21
CA PRO A 64 -12.19 -3.18 -7.34
C PRO A 64 -12.86 -2.92 -5.98
N ALA A 65 -14.02 -2.25 -5.98
CA ALA A 65 -14.71 -1.89 -4.73
C ALA A 65 -15.18 -3.11 -3.92
N SER A 66 -15.42 -4.22 -4.62
CA SER A 66 -15.84 -5.49 -4.05
C SER A 66 -15.21 -6.64 -4.84
N VAL A 67 -15.09 -7.79 -4.19
CA VAL A 67 -14.57 -9.03 -4.79
C VAL A 67 -15.56 -10.15 -4.56
N VAL A 68 -15.59 -11.13 -5.46
CA VAL A 68 -16.39 -12.34 -5.28
C VAL A 68 -15.53 -13.41 -4.63
N PHE A 69 -15.93 -13.86 -3.44
CA PHE A 69 -15.27 -14.93 -2.71
C PHE A 69 -16.31 -15.97 -2.31
N GLU A 70 -16.13 -17.22 -2.73
CA GLU A 70 -17.08 -18.32 -2.47
C GLU A 70 -18.51 -18.02 -2.95
N GLY A 71 -18.64 -17.30 -4.08
CA GLY A 71 -19.95 -16.89 -4.62
C GLY A 71 -20.61 -15.72 -3.89
N ILE A 72 -19.94 -15.12 -2.91
CA ILE A 72 -20.45 -13.98 -2.13
C ILE A 72 -19.68 -12.71 -2.52
N VAL A 73 -20.43 -11.65 -2.82
CA VAL A 73 -19.87 -10.31 -3.03
C VAL A 73 -19.43 -9.74 -1.69
N THR A 74 -18.12 -9.56 -1.53
CA THR A 74 -17.49 -9.08 -0.31
C THR A 74 -16.85 -7.72 -0.56
N PRO A 75 -17.07 -6.70 0.30
CA PRO A 75 -16.35 -5.43 0.19
C PRO A 75 -14.84 -5.64 0.21
N ASN A 76 -14.13 -4.97 -0.70
CA ASN A 76 -12.68 -5.08 -0.75
C ASN A 76 -12.06 -4.09 0.27
N PRO A 77 -11.38 -4.58 1.31
CA PRO A 77 -10.82 -3.73 2.37
C PRO A 77 -9.77 -2.74 1.88
N VAL A 78 -9.15 -2.98 0.71
CA VAL A 78 -8.14 -2.11 0.10
C VAL A 78 -8.66 -1.33 -1.12
N ALA A 79 -9.98 -1.28 -1.33
CA ALA A 79 -10.60 -0.55 -2.44
C ALA A 79 -10.28 0.96 -2.47
N VAL A 80 -9.98 1.55 -1.31
CA VAL A 80 -9.65 2.97 -1.16
C VAL A 80 -8.16 3.26 -1.34
N LEU A 81 -7.32 2.22 -1.49
CA LEU A 81 -5.94 2.42 -1.91
C LEU A 81 -5.93 2.81 -3.39
N GLY A 82 -4.85 3.45 -3.82
CA GLY A 82 -4.68 3.87 -5.20
C GLY A 82 -3.22 3.96 -5.63
N GLU A 83 -3.03 4.02 -6.93
CA GLU A 83 -1.78 4.41 -7.56
C GLU A 83 -2.02 5.46 -8.65
N CYS A 84 -0.96 6.16 -9.03
CA CYS A 84 -0.99 7.21 -10.05
C CYS A 84 -1.62 6.71 -11.36
N ALA A 85 -2.54 7.50 -11.92
CA ALA A 85 -3.19 7.24 -13.20
C ALA A 85 -2.80 8.27 -14.28
N ASP A 86 -1.82 9.14 -14.03
CA ASP A 86 -1.34 10.09 -15.02
C ASP A 86 -0.67 9.34 -16.18
N ALA A 87 -1.17 9.56 -17.39
CA ALA A 87 -0.63 8.94 -18.60
C ALA A 87 0.81 9.36 -18.92
N HIS A 88 1.28 10.48 -18.39
CA HIS A 88 2.67 10.96 -18.54
C HIS A 88 3.61 10.45 -17.44
N CYS A 89 3.08 9.74 -16.45
CA CYS A 89 3.91 9.12 -15.43
C CYS A 89 4.51 7.82 -15.99
N GLU A 90 5.85 7.78 -16.07
CA GLU A 90 6.63 6.62 -16.51
C GLU A 90 6.38 5.35 -15.67
N SER A 91 5.80 5.51 -14.48
CA SER A 91 5.43 4.39 -13.60
C SER A 91 3.94 4.07 -13.60
N CYS A 92 3.13 4.75 -14.43
CA CYS A 92 1.69 4.50 -14.52
C CYS A 92 1.43 3.13 -15.12
N ARG A 93 0.68 2.27 -14.41
CA ARG A 93 0.41 0.91 -14.86
C ARG A 93 -0.44 0.86 -16.12
N ALA A 94 -1.29 1.87 -16.36
CA ALA A 94 -2.14 1.92 -17.53
C ALA A 94 -1.35 2.12 -18.84
N THR A 95 -0.23 2.84 -18.78
CA THR A 95 0.62 3.13 -19.94
C THR A 95 1.87 2.26 -20.01
N HIS A 96 2.46 1.93 -18.86
CA HIS A 96 3.70 1.16 -18.72
C HIS A 96 3.53 -0.01 -17.72
N PRO A 97 2.67 -1.01 -18.03
CA PRO A 97 2.31 -2.08 -17.10
C PRO A 97 3.51 -2.90 -16.59
N GLU A 98 4.58 -2.98 -17.37
CA GLU A 98 5.81 -3.71 -17.07
C GLU A 98 6.72 -3.02 -16.07
N VAL A 99 6.70 -1.68 -15.97
CA VAL A 99 7.69 -0.92 -15.17
C VAL A 99 7.59 -1.30 -13.70
N ARG A 100 6.38 -1.24 -13.12
CA ARG A 100 6.14 -1.64 -11.73
C ARG A 100 6.38 -3.13 -11.50
N ALA A 101 5.98 -3.98 -12.44
CA ALA A 101 6.20 -5.43 -12.33
C ALA A 101 7.70 -5.79 -12.33
N ASN A 102 8.48 -5.16 -13.20
CA ASN A 102 9.93 -5.34 -13.29
C ASN A 102 10.62 -4.79 -12.05
N PHE A 103 10.19 -3.64 -11.53
CA PHE A 103 10.71 -3.06 -10.31
C PHE A 103 10.44 -3.94 -9.09
N LEU A 104 9.22 -4.47 -8.95
CA LEU A 104 8.89 -5.47 -7.93
C LEU A 104 9.84 -6.67 -8.02
N GLY A 105 10.02 -7.23 -9.22
CA GLY A 105 10.90 -8.37 -9.44
C GLY A 105 12.36 -8.07 -9.08
N LEU A 106 12.84 -6.86 -9.36
CA LEU A 106 14.17 -6.40 -8.97
C LEU A 106 14.31 -6.34 -7.45
N CYS A 107 13.36 -5.70 -6.75
CA CYS A 107 13.37 -5.58 -5.30
C CYS A 107 13.34 -6.95 -4.61
N LEU A 108 12.45 -7.86 -5.04
CA LEU A 108 12.35 -9.20 -4.46
C LEU A 108 13.64 -10.01 -4.67
N ARG A 109 14.27 -9.91 -5.86
CA ARG A 109 15.59 -10.54 -6.08
C ARG A 109 16.67 -9.99 -5.18
N ALA A 110 16.72 -8.66 -4.99
CA ALA A 110 17.70 -8.02 -4.12
C ALA A 110 17.52 -8.43 -2.65
N ILE A 111 16.27 -8.48 -2.17
CA ILE A 111 15.93 -8.91 -0.81
C ILE A 111 16.34 -10.37 -0.59
N ARG A 112 15.97 -11.29 -1.50
CA ARG A 112 16.37 -12.71 -1.40
C ARG A 112 17.88 -12.92 -1.39
N ALA A 113 18.63 -12.06 -2.07
CA ALA A 113 20.08 -12.15 -2.12
C ALA A 113 20.76 -11.59 -0.85
N SER A 114 20.04 -10.78 -0.07
CA SER A 114 20.64 -9.99 1.03
C SER A 114 20.12 -10.38 2.41
N LEU A 115 18.95 -11.03 2.50
CA LEU A 115 18.23 -11.25 3.75
C LEU A 115 17.72 -12.68 3.85
N ASP A 116 18.03 -13.31 4.97
CA ASP A 116 17.48 -14.61 5.35
C ASP A 116 16.00 -14.47 5.73
N ARG A 117 15.23 -15.55 5.58
CA ARG A 117 13.76 -15.51 5.77
C ARG A 117 13.33 -15.48 7.23
N ASP A 118 14.22 -15.84 8.14
CA ASP A 118 14.00 -15.78 9.59
C ASP A 118 14.19 -14.37 10.17
N GLN A 119 14.74 -13.44 9.36
CA GLN A 119 14.92 -12.05 9.76
C GLN A 119 13.64 -11.24 9.55
N SER A 120 13.30 -10.45 10.57
CA SER A 120 12.21 -9.48 10.48
C SER A 120 12.65 -8.24 9.72
N LEU A 121 11.79 -7.77 8.81
CA LEU A 121 12.08 -6.63 7.93
C LEU A 121 11.41 -5.35 8.42
N THR A 122 12.17 -4.26 8.42
CA THR A 122 11.59 -2.91 8.47
C THR A 122 11.41 -2.38 7.06
N TYR A 123 10.17 -2.15 6.66
CA TYR A 123 9.83 -1.55 5.38
C TYR A 123 9.76 -0.03 5.51
N VAL A 124 10.39 0.67 4.56
CA VAL A 124 10.34 2.13 4.46
C VAL A 124 10.01 2.51 3.02
N SER A 125 9.02 3.38 2.85
CA SER A 125 8.62 3.91 1.55
C SER A 125 8.67 5.43 1.54
N LEU A 126 9.11 5.99 0.41
CA LEU A 126 9.23 7.43 0.17
C LEU A 126 8.34 7.80 -1.02
N GLY A 127 7.48 8.81 -0.87
CA GLY A 127 6.54 9.21 -1.92
C GLY A 127 5.45 8.16 -2.18
N SER A 128 4.92 7.58 -1.11
CA SER A 128 4.00 6.43 -1.14
C SER A 128 2.60 6.77 -1.65
N GLY A 129 2.23 8.06 -1.74
CA GLY A 129 0.97 8.53 -2.33
C GLY A 129 -0.26 7.82 -1.74
N GLN A 130 -1.06 7.15 -2.58
CA GLN A 130 -2.28 6.44 -2.18
C GLN A 130 -2.10 4.94 -1.84
N LEU A 131 -0.86 4.48 -1.63
CA LEU A 131 -0.51 3.24 -0.92
C LEU A 131 -0.88 1.90 -1.57
N TYR A 132 -1.44 1.87 -2.78
CA TYR A 132 -1.72 0.57 -3.43
C TYR A 132 -0.42 -0.19 -3.76
N TRP A 133 0.61 0.53 -4.20
CA TRP A 133 1.92 -0.07 -4.49
C TRP A 133 2.55 -0.68 -3.25
N ASP A 134 2.55 0.06 -2.14
CA ASP A 134 3.11 -0.37 -0.87
C ASP A 134 2.38 -1.62 -0.37
N TRP A 135 1.05 -1.63 -0.43
CA TRP A 135 0.25 -2.82 -0.10
C TRP A 135 0.61 -4.01 -0.98
N HIS A 136 0.68 -3.79 -2.30
CA HIS A 136 1.04 -4.83 -3.25
C HIS A 136 2.42 -5.41 -2.93
N PHE A 137 3.40 -4.56 -2.68
CA PHE A 137 4.77 -4.96 -2.36
C PHE A 137 4.85 -5.78 -1.07
N LEU A 138 4.19 -5.32 0.01
CA LEU A 138 4.16 -6.03 1.28
C LEU A 138 3.47 -7.40 1.18
N GLU A 139 2.38 -7.49 0.43
CA GLU A 139 1.70 -8.77 0.19
C GLU A 139 2.60 -9.76 -0.58
N ARG A 140 3.46 -9.25 -1.49
CA ARG A 140 4.46 -10.09 -2.16
C ARG A 140 5.56 -10.57 -1.21
N LEU A 141 6.02 -9.72 -0.29
CA LEU A 141 6.96 -10.13 0.75
C LEU A 141 6.36 -11.18 1.69
N HIS A 142 5.14 -10.96 2.15
CA HIS A 142 4.41 -11.88 3.00
C HIS A 142 4.19 -13.24 2.32
N ALA A 143 3.81 -13.25 1.03
CA ALA A 143 3.67 -14.48 0.25
C ALA A 143 5.01 -15.22 0.05
N GLU A 144 6.14 -14.53 0.20
CA GLU A 144 7.48 -15.14 0.21
C GLU A 144 7.95 -15.55 1.62
N GLY A 145 7.08 -15.44 2.62
CA GLY A 145 7.37 -15.87 3.99
C GLY A 145 8.28 -14.92 4.76
N TYR A 146 8.45 -13.67 4.30
CA TYR A 146 9.11 -12.66 5.11
C TYR A 146 8.17 -12.12 6.19
N SER A 147 8.70 -11.90 7.38
CA SER A 147 8.03 -11.19 8.46
C SER A 147 8.38 -9.70 8.44
N LEU A 148 7.44 -8.86 8.84
CA LEU A 148 7.62 -7.41 8.93
C LEU A 148 7.66 -7.01 10.41
N SER A 149 8.64 -6.22 10.82
CA SER A 149 8.69 -5.62 12.17
C SER A 149 8.04 -4.26 12.22
N SER A 150 8.19 -3.47 11.15
CA SER A 150 7.61 -2.13 11.07
C SER A 150 7.45 -1.67 9.62
N VAL A 151 6.50 -0.76 9.44
CA VAL A 151 6.25 -0.06 8.17
C VAL A 151 6.32 1.44 8.42
N HIS A 152 7.20 2.13 7.69
CA HIS A 152 7.35 3.58 7.73
C HIS A 152 7.02 4.16 6.37
N LEU A 153 6.08 5.11 6.34
CA LEU A 153 5.64 5.78 5.13
C LEU A 153 6.01 7.26 5.25
N VAL A 154 6.80 7.76 4.30
CA VAL A 154 7.27 9.14 4.32
C VAL A 154 6.81 9.82 3.04
N ASP A 155 5.82 10.70 3.19
CA ASP A 155 5.26 11.47 2.09
C ASP A 155 4.90 12.87 2.57
N SER A 156 5.21 13.88 1.75
CA SER A 156 4.79 15.26 2.00
C SER A 156 3.26 15.42 1.99
N GLU A 157 2.55 14.56 1.26
CA GLU A 157 1.08 14.57 1.21
C GLU A 157 0.43 14.19 2.55
N TYR A 158 1.20 13.64 3.50
CA TYR A 158 0.64 13.14 4.77
C TYR A 158 0.60 14.18 5.89
N LYS A 159 1.25 15.33 5.72
CA LYS A 159 1.31 16.37 6.77
C LYS A 159 -0.08 16.89 7.17
N GLU A 160 -0.98 17.00 6.20
CA GLU A 160 -2.37 17.44 6.36
C GLU A 160 -3.28 16.44 5.63
N ALA A 161 -3.09 15.14 5.91
CA ALA A 161 -3.80 14.09 5.21
C ALA A 161 -5.33 14.27 5.36
N GLU A 162 -5.99 14.63 4.26
CA GLU A 162 -7.45 14.76 4.16
C GLU A 162 -7.99 13.88 3.04
N GLY A 163 -9.32 13.78 2.95
CA GLY A 163 -9.99 13.18 1.79
C GLY A 163 -9.56 11.73 1.49
N SER A 164 -9.08 11.49 0.27
CA SER A 164 -8.67 10.17 -0.21
C SER A 164 -7.40 9.67 0.46
N VAL A 165 -6.44 10.54 0.75
CA VAL A 165 -5.16 10.19 1.40
C VAL A 165 -5.40 9.70 2.82
N ALA A 166 -6.23 10.41 3.60
CA ALA A 166 -6.62 9.98 4.95
C ALA A 166 -7.31 8.61 4.94
N LYS A 167 -8.19 8.36 3.97
CA LYS A 167 -8.87 7.05 3.82
C LYS A 167 -7.89 5.94 3.46
N ALA A 168 -6.93 6.21 2.56
CA ALA A 168 -5.90 5.25 2.18
C ALA A 168 -5.02 4.89 3.37
N LEU A 169 -4.52 5.89 4.12
CA LEU A 169 -3.73 5.68 5.34
C LEU A 169 -4.47 4.82 6.36
N LYS A 170 -5.74 5.14 6.62
CA LYS A 170 -6.57 4.38 7.58
C LYS A 170 -6.85 2.94 7.15
N SER A 171 -7.12 2.72 5.86
CA SER A 171 -7.34 1.38 5.31
C SER A 171 -6.05 0.56 5.34
N PHE A 172 -4.93 1.19 4.95
CA PHE A 172 -3.62 0.55 4.94
C PHE A 172 -3.14 0.20 6.35
N SER A 173 -3.29 1.09 7.33
CA SER A 173 -2.93 0.81 8.72
C SER A 173 -3.74 -0.36 9.29
N GLY A 174 -5.06 -0.35 9.06
CA GLY A 174 -5.93 -1.45 9.48
C GLY A 174 -5.54 -2.80 8.84
N TRP A 175 -5.12 -2.80 7.57
CA TRP A 175 -4.57 -4.01 6.93
C TRP A 175 -3.30 -4.49 7.62
N CYS A 176 -2.35 -3.60 7.88
CA CYS A 176 -1.09 -3.94 8.52
C CYS A 176 -1.30 -4.53 9.92
N GLU A 177 -2.16 -3.90 10.74
CA GLU A 177 -2.51 -4.40 12.07
C GLU A 177 -3.12 -5.80 12.00
N GLU A 178 -3.98 -6.10 11.02
CA GLU A 178 -4.61 -7.44 10.90
C GLU A 178 -3.65 -8.51 10.36
N CYS A 179 -2.73 -8.13 9.48
CA CYS A 179 -1.98 -9.09 8.67
C CYS A 179 -0.54 -9.30 9.12
N TYR A 180 0.05 -8.35 9.86
CA TYR A 180 1.48 -8.34 10.17
C TYR A 180 1.80 -8.22 11.67
N GLU A 181 0.81 -7.97 12.53
CA GLU A 181 0.92 -8.03 14.00
C GLU A 181 0.30 -9.31 14.56
#